data_AF-B8CC21-F1
#
_entry.id   AF-B8CC21-F1
#
_cell.length_a   1.000
_cell.length_b   1.000
_cell.length_c   1.000
_cell.angle_alpha   90.00
_cell.angle_beta   90.00
_cell.angle_gamma   90.00
#
_symmetry.space_group_name_H-M   'P 1'
#
loop_
_entity.id
_entity.type
_entity.pdbx_description
1 polymer ?
#
loop_
_entity_poly.entity_id
_entity_poly.type
_entity_poly.pdbx_seq_one_letter_code
_entity_poly.pdbx_strand_id
1 'polypeptide(L)'
;VGVFKPADEEPFSENNPRGYVPVQEGDCLRQGIRPGELCLRECAAFLLDHDGFSGVPLTTLAEARHPALHVNGANWTLSEGGAAKVGSFQEYVHAECSMDDLSPSKISVDEVHKIAILDIRLMNADRNVANILCQRIPEDPDHFRLVPIDHGYSLRSVCDVAWFDWCWLDWPQTKQPLSKKSKDYILALDVEADARLLQERLGMQNDVLDYFRASCNVLKAGVKAGLTLYDIASEVLCR
;
A
#
# COMPACT_ATOMS: atom_id res chain seq x y z
N VAL A 1 -1.87 -1.36 20.14
CA VAL A 1 -2.70 -2.41 19.51
C VAL A 1 -2.52 -2.27 18.01
N GLY A 2 -2.57 -3.37 17.25
CA GLY A 2 -2.26 -3.33 15.81
C GLY A 2 -2.78 -4.56 15.07
N VAL A 3 -2.64 -4.51 13.75
CA VAL A 3 -2.98 -5.59 12.82
C VAL A 3 -1.70 -6.33 12.45
N PHE A 4 -1.64 -7.62 12.77
CA PHE A 4 -0.53 -8.49 12.37
C PHE A 4 -0.95 -9.33 11.16
N LYS A 5 -0.16 -9.29 10.08
CA LYS A 5 -0.35 -10.12 8.88
C LYS A 5 0.86 -11.05 8.72
N PRO A 6 0.76 -12.34 9.11
CA PRO A 6 1.86 -13.29 9.01
C PRO A 6 2.21 -13.60 7.55
N ALA A 7 3.50 -13.58 7.23
CA ALA A 7 3.98 -13.79 5.86
C ALA A 7 3.60 -15.19 5.32
N ASP A 8 3.71 -16.21 6.16
CA ASP A 8 3.42 -17.59 5.79
C ASP A 8 1.91 -17.91 5.68
N GLU A 9 1.03 -16.97 6.05
CA GLU A 9 -0.43 -17.08 5.91
C GLU A 9 -0.98 -16.32 4.69
N GLU A 10 -0.12 -15.62 3.94
CA GLU A 10 -0.50 -14.92 2.72
C GLU A 10 -1.10 -15.89 1.67
N PRO A 11 -1.91 -15.42 0.70
CA PRO A 11 -2.38 -16.27 -0.39
C PRO A 11 -1.21 -16.96 -1.10
N PHE A 12 -1.35 -18.25 -1.37
CA PHE A 12 -0.32 -19.11 -1.94
C PHE A 12 0.93 -19.32 -1.07
N SER A 13 0.86 -18.99 0.23
CA SER A 13 1.87 -19.40 1.21
C SER A 13 1.48 -20.70 1.91
N GLU A 14 2.47 -21.37 2.50
CA GLU A 14 2.33 -22.71 3.07
C GLU A 14 1.19 -22.82 4.10
N ASN A 15 1.05 -21.84 4.98
CA ASN A 15 0.09 -21.86 6.09
C ASN A 15 -1.16 -21.03 5.80
N ASN A 16 -1.53 -20.80 4.54
CA ASN A 16 -2.71 -19.99 4.21
C ASN A 16 -3.99 -20.56 4.87
N PRO A 17 -4.68 -19.81 5.76
CA PRO A 17 -5.82 -20.33 6.54
C PRO A 17 -7.08 -20.58 5.70
N ARG A 18 -7.12 -20.10 4.46
CA ARG A 18 -8.24 -20.32 3.52
C ARG A 18 -7.99 -21.48 2.57
N GLY A 19 -6.85 -22.16 2.68
CA GLY A 19 -6.47 -23.28 1.81
C GLY A 19 -6.05 -22.87 0.40
N TYR A 20 -5.82 -21.57 0.15
CA TYR A 20 -5.22 -21.11 -1.10
C TYR A 20 -3.71 -21.36 -1.06
N VAL A 21 -3.31 -22.61 -1.26
CA VAL A 21 -1.91 -23.08 -1.29
C VAL A 21 -1.44 -23.29 -2.73
N PRO A 22 -0.13 -23.16 -3.03
CA PRO A 22 0.38 -23.30 -4.38
C PRO A 22 0.22 -24.73 -4.89
N VAL A 23 -0.27 -24.88 -6.12
CA VAL A 23 -0.42 -26.17 -6.81
C VAL A 23 0.80 -26.42 -7.71
N GLN A 24 1.36 -25.35 -8.27
CA GLN A 24 2.56 -25.35 -9.10
C GLN A 24 3.60 -24.36 -8.55
N GLU A 25 4.86 -24.63 -8.87
CA GLU A 25 5.96 -23.71 -8.54
C GLU A 25 5.76 -22.38 -9.28
N GLY A 26 5.74 -21.27 -8.53
CA GLY A 26 5.50 -19.93 -9.08
C GLY A 26 4.05 -19.44 -9.00
N ASP A 27 3.12 -20.24 -8.48
CA ASP A 27 1.74 -19.78 -8.22
C ASP A 27 1.75 -18.56 -7.28
N CYS A 28 1.07 -17.50 -7.71
CA CYS A 28 0.92 -16.26 -6.95
C CYS A 28 -0.44 -15.62 -7.27
N LEU A 29 -0.96 -14.81 -6.34
CA LEU A 29 -2.24 -14.12 -6.57
C LEU A 29 -2.10 -12.96 -7.57
N ARG A 30 -0.96 -12.26 -7.54
CA ARG A 30 -0.62 -11.16 -8.45
C ARG A 30 0.78 -11.38 -8.99
N GLN A 31 0.92 -11.34 -10.31
CA GLN A 31 2.22 -11.49 -10.97
C GLN A 31 3.22 -10.43 -10.48
N GLY A 32 4.48 -10.83 -10.35
CA GLY A 32 5.55 -9.98 -9.82
C GLY A 32 5.52 -9.74 -8.31
N ILE A 33 4.71 -10.50 -7.56
CA ILE A 33 4.74 -10.54 -6.10
C ILE A 33 4.82 -12.00 -5.66
N ARG A 34 5.89 -12.37 -4.96
CA ARG A 34 6.04 -13.73 -4.43
C ARG A 34 5.23 -13.90 -3.13
N PRO A 35 4.63 -15.08 -2.89
CA PRO A 35 4.03 -15.39 -1.60
C PRO A 35 5.04 -15.23 -0.46
N GLY A 36 4.62 -14.67 0.67
CA GLY A 36 5.46 -14.37 1.83
C GLY A 36 6.12 -12.98 1.80
N GLU A 37 5.90 -12.20 0.75
CA GLU A 37 6.52 -10.89 0.60
C GLU A 37 5.54 -9.70 0.69
N LEU A 38 4.24 -9.91 0.93
CA LEU A 38 3.29 -8.80 1.09
C LEU A 38 3.65 -7.97 2.34
N CYS A 39 4.11 -8.63 3.41
CA CYS A 39 4.58 -7.96 4.62
C CYS A 39 5.69 -6.90 4.36
N LEU A 40 6.58 -7.15 3.39
CA LEU A 40 7.63 -6.21 3.01
C LEU A 40 7.05 -4.96 2.36
N ARG A 41 6.02 -5.14 1.54
CA ARG A 41 5.34 -4.05 0.80
C ARG A 41 4.52 -3.16 1.73
N GLU A 42 3.91 -3.75 2.76
CA GLU A 42 3.28 -2.99 3.84
C GLU A 42 4.29 -2.09 4.58
N CYS A 43 5.47 -2.61 4.89
CA CYS A 43 6.54 -1.83 5.52
C CYS A 43 7.09 -0.77 4.56
N ALA A 44 7.25 -1.10 3.28
CA ALA A 44 7.71 -0.17 2.26
C ALA A 44 6.78 1.03 2.11
N ALA A 45 5.45 0.82 2.10
CA ALA A 45 4.49 1.91 2.03
C ALA A 45 4.65 2.91 3.17
N PHE A 46 4.85 2.44 4.40
CA PHE A 46 5.14 3.30 5.55
C PHE A 46 6.49 4.02 5.41
N LEU A 47 7.55 3.30 5.05
CA LEU A 47 8.89 3.88 4.88
C LEU A 47 8.95 4.97 3.79
N LEU A 48 8.12 4.83 2.76
CA LEU A 48 8.05 5.77 1.64
C LEU A 48 7.07 6.93 1.89
N ASP A 49 6.28 6.88 2.96
CA ASP A 49 5.39 7.96 3.38
C ASP A 49 6.14 9.04 4.17
N HIS A 50 6.95 9.82 3.45
CA HIS A 50 7.80 10.86 4.03
C HIS A 50 6.98 11.86 4.85
N ASP A 51 7.41 12.07 6.09
CA ASP A 51 6.76 12.94 7.08
C ASP A 51 5.27 12.60 7.34
N GLY A 52 4.83 11.38 7.00
CA GLY A 52 3.43 10.96 7.11
C GLY A 52 2.48 11.71 6.18
N PHE A 53 2.97 12.15 5.01
CA PHE A 53 2.21 12.95 4.05
C PHE A 53 0.89 12.29 3.61
N SER A 54 0.93 11.00 3.29
CA SER A 54 -0.21 10.19 2.87
C SER A 54 -0.97 9.61 4.06
N GLY A 55 -0.33 9.50 5.21
CA GLY A 55 -0.93 9.06 6.47
C GLY A 55 -0.96 7.55 6.63
N VAL A 56 0.01 6.82 6.07
CA VAL A 56 0.15 5.37 6.27
C VAL A 56 0.41 5.12 7.76
N PRO A 57 -0.40 4.30 8.45
CA PRO A 57 -0.15 3.98 9.85
C PRO A 57 1.22 3.34 10.06
N LEU A 58 1.82 3.55 11.24
CA LEU A 58 3.14 3.00 11.57
C LEU A 58 3.15 1.50 11.29
N THR A 59 4.05 1.06 10.40
CA THR A 59 4.14 -0.33 9.97
C THR A 59 5.58 -0.82 10.06
N THR A 60 5.78 -1.97 10.70
CA THR A 60 7.09 -2.61 10.85
C THR A 60 6.98 -4.11 10.64
N LEU A 61 8.10 -4.76 10.36
CA LEU A 61 8.20 -6.21 10.55
C LEU A 61 8.23 -6.53 12.03
N ALA A 62 7.51 -7.58 12.42
CA ALA A 62 7.50 -8.09 13.78
C ALA A 62 7.49 -9.61 13.77
N GLU A 63 8.03 -10.20 14.83
CA GLU A 63 7.78 -11.59 15.19
C GLU A 63 6.64 -11.63 16.21
N ALA A 64 5.65 -12.49 15.98
CA ALA A 64 4.53 -12.69 16.90
C ALA A 64 4.26 -14.17 17.14
N ARG A 65 3.70 -14.44 18.33
CA ARG A 65 3.29 -15.76 18.81
C ARG A 65 1.89 -15.64 19.38
N HIS A 66 0.92 -16.34 18.81
CA HIS A 66 -0.45 -16.29 19.28
C HIS A 66 -1.23 -17.57 18.90
N PRO A 67 -2.08 -18.13 19.78
CA PRO A 67 -2.83 -19.36 19.50
C PRO A 67 -3.81 -19.28 18.32
N ALA A 68 -4.22 -18.07 17.93
CA ALA A 68 -5.09 -17.87 16.77
C ALA A 68 -4.34 -17.91 15.41
N LEU A 69 -3.00 -17.91 15.41
CA LEU A 69 -2.21 -18.00 14.19
C LEU A 69 -2.27 -19.42 13.63
N HIS A 70 -2.39 -19.54 12.31
CA HIS A 70 -2.58 -20.82 11.66
C HIS A 70 -1.25 -21.56 11.48
N VAL A 71 -1.06 -22.67 12.19
CA VAL A 71 0.11 -23.53 12.04
C VAL A 71 -0.35 -24.86 11.42
N ASN A 72 0.16 -25.25 10.26
CA ASN A 72 -0.20 -26.50 9.58
C ASN A 72 0.14 -27.75 10.42
N GLY A 73 -0.73 -28.10 11.38
CA GLY A 73 -0.64 -29.34 12.14
C GLY A 73 0.56 -29.44 13.10
N ALA A 74 1.30 -28.36 13.33
CA ALA A 74 2.31 -28.34 14.38
C ALA A 74 1.59 -28.28 15.74
N ASN A 75 1.52 -29.43 16.43
CA ASN A 75 0.96 -29.61 17.77
C ASN A 75 1.78 -28.84 18.83
N TRP A 76 1.83 -27.52 18.74
CA TRP A 76 2.34 -26.69 19.81
C TRP A 76 1.20 -26.47 20.79
N THR A 77 1.44 -26.83 22.04
CA THR A 77 0.45 -26.63 23.09
C THR A 77 0.29 -25.13 23.37
N LEU A 78 -0.90 -24.68 23.79
CA LEU A 78 -1.13 -23.28 24.21
C LEU A 78 -0.11 -22.80 25.27
N SER A 79 0.43 -23.74 26.07
CA SER A 79 1.50 -23.50 27.05
C SER A 79 2.86 -23.13 26.44
N GLU A 80 3.10 -23.42 25.17
CA GLU A 80 4.36 -23.15 24.46
C GLU A 80 4.30 -21.88 23.59
N GLY A 81 3.17 -21.15 23.62
CA GLY A 81 2.99 -19.87 22.93
C GLY A 81 2.71 -19.96 21.42
N GLY A 82 2.59 -21.17 20.85
CA GLY A 82 2.48 -21.38 19.40
C GLY A 82 3.79 -21.11 18.65
N ALA A 83 3.81 -21.40 17.34
CA ALA A 83 4.97 -21.11 16.50
C ALA A 83 5.15 -19.60 16.33
N ALA A 84 6.40 -19.13 16.39
CA ALA A 84 6.73 -17.76 16.00
C ALA A 84 6.48 -17.58 14.52
N LYS A 85 5.86 -16.46 14.17
CA LYS A 85 5.65 -16.05 12.80
C LYS A 85 6.20 -14.65 12.59
N VAL A 86 6.79 -14.44 11.43
CA VAL A 86 7.21 -13.11 10.97
C VAL A 86 6.16 -12.57 10.03
N GLY A 87 5.87 -11.29 10.14
CA GLY A 87 4.86 -10.62 9.33
C GLY A 87 4.91 -9.11 9.50
N SER A 88 4.03 -8.40 8.79
CA SER A 88 3.86 -6.97 9.00
C SER A 88 2.97 -6.73 10.23
N PHE A 89 3.34 -5.74 11.03
CA PHE A 89 2.57 -5.24 12.16
C PHE A 89 2.29 -3.76 11.94
N GLN A 90 1.03 -3.45 11.63
CA GLN A 90 0.57 -2.10 11.39
C GLN A 90 -0.20 -1.59 12.62
N GLU A 91 0.07 -0.35 13.02
CA GLU A 91 -0.66 0.32 14.08
C GLU A 91 -2.16 0.33 13.80
N TYR A 92 -2.96 -0.01 14.82
CA TYR A 92 -4.39 0.16 14.74
C TYR A 92 -4.73 1.64 14.87
N VAL A 93 -5.44 2.17 13.88
CA VAL A 93 -5.96 3.52 13.87
C VAL A 93 -7.48 3.47 13.99
N HIS A 94 -8.04 4.33 14.83
CA HIS A 94 -9.49 4.49 14.89
C HIS A 94 -9.99 5.11 13.58
N ALA A 95 -11.07 4.59 13.03
CA ALA A 95 -11.76 5.17 11.88
C ALA A 95 -13.26 4.95 12.07
N GLU A 96 -14.08 5.90 11.64
CA GLU A 96 -15.53 5.80 11.71
C GLU A 96 -16.07 4.79 10.72
N CYS A 97 -15.46 4.72 9.53
CA CYS A 97 -15.87 3.85 8.44
C CYS A 97 -14.75 3.70 7.41
N SER A 98 -15.01 2.96 6.34
CA SER A 98 -14.17 2.96 5.13
C SER A 98 -14.76 3.89 4.06
N MET A 99 -14.06 4.10 2.95
CA MET A 99 -14.62 4.85 1.82
C MET A 99 -15.80 4.15 1.15
N ASP A 100 -16.06 2.86 1.44
CA ASP A 100 -17.26 2.15 0.94
C ASP A 100 -18.56 2.76 1.47
N ASP A 101 -18.50 3.41 2.64
CA ASP A 101 -19.65 4.00 3.32
C ASP A 101 -19.87 5.49 2.97
N LEU A 102 -18.96 6.12 2.22
CA LEU A 102 -18.95 7.56 1.97
C LEU A 102 -18.94 7.91 0.48
N SER A 103 -19.59 9.02 0.16
CA SER A 103 -19.42 9.66 -1.14
C SER A 103 -18.05 10.36 -1.21
N PRO A 104 -17.33 10.28 -2.34
CA PRO A 104 -16.12 11.08 -2.56
C PRO A 104 -16.35 12.58 -2.32
N SER A 105 -17.56 13.10 -2.51
CA SER A 105 -17.91 14.50 -2.23
C SER A 105 -17.66 14.95 -0.78
N LYS A 106 -17.52 14.01 0.17
CA LYS A 106 -17.18 14.27 1.58
C LYS A 106 -15.67 14.40 1.82
N ILE A 107 -14.86 14.21 0.78
CA ILE A 107 -13.41 14.18 0.88
C ILE A 107 -12.81 15.39 0.16
N SER A 108 -11.89 16.07 0.82
CA SER A 108 -11.18 17.20 0.23
C SER A 108 -10.25 16.76 -0.92
N VAL A 109 -9.90 17.70 -1.80
CA VAL A 109 -9.00 17.44 -2.92
C VAL A 109 -7.63 16.95 -2.44
N ASP A 110 -7.06 17.60 -1.42
CA ASP A 110 -5.75 17.24 -0.89
C ASP A 110 -5.74 15.83 -0.25
N GLU A 111 -6.83 15.44 0.41
CA GLU A 111 -6.96 14.11 1.00
C GLU A 111 -7.05 13.00 -0.05
N VAL A 112 -7.68 13.26 -1.20
CA VAL A 112 -7.64 12.29 -2.32
C VAL A 112 -6.26 12.28 -2.97
N HIS A 113 -5.66 13.46 -3.18
CA HIS A 113 -4.36 13.58 -3.84
C HIS A 113 -3.26 12.85 -3.07
N LYS A 114 -3.24 12.91 -1.74
CA LYS A 114 -2.19 12.23 -0.95
C LYS A 114 -2.23 10.70 -1.11
N ILE A 115 -3.42 10.10 -1.28
CA ILE A 115 -3.58 8.66 -1.52
C ILE A 115 -3.10 8.32 -2.92
N ALA A 116 -3.58 9.06 -3.92
CA ALA A 116 -3.20 8.86 -5.31
C ALA A 116 -1.70 9.03 -5.56
N ILE A 117 -1.05 10.01 -4.92
CA ILE A 117 0.41 10.21 -5.00
C ILE A 117 1.16 8.98 -4.50
N LEU A 118 0.76 8.42 -3.36
CA LEU A 118 1.40 7.22 -2.83
C LEU A 118 1.15 6.02 -3.73
N ASP A 119 -0.09 5.76 -4.12
CA ASP A 119 -0.43 4.60 -4.93
C ASP A 119 0.24 4.63 -6.32
N ILE A 120 0.38 5.81 -6.95
CA ILE A 120 1.14 5.96 -8.19
C ILE A 120 2.62 5.64 -7.95
N ARG A 121 3.25 6.17 -6.89
CA ARG A 121 4.65 5.86 -6.57
C ARG A 121 4.86 4.36 -6.38
N LEU A 122 3.96 3.72 -5.64
CA LEU A 122 4.06 2.29 -5.32
C LEU A 122 3.56 1.38 -6.46
N MET A 123 2.90 1.93 -7.48
CA MET A 123 2.10 1.17 -8.44
C MET A 123 1.18 0.15 -7.74
N ASN A 124 0.43 0.63 -6.73
CA ASN A 124 -0.43 -0.22 -5.92
C ASN A 124 -1.50 -0.90 -6.79
N ALA A 125 -1.53 -2.23 -6.78
CA ALA A 125 -2.37 -3.03 -7.64
C ALA A 125 -3.73 -3.41 -7.05
N ASP A 126 -4.05 -2.93 -5.85
CA ASP A 126 -5.27 -3.31 -5.13
C ASP A 126 -5.81 -2.14 -4.30
N ARG A 127 -5.79 -0.89 -4.83
CA ARG A 127 -6.39 0.24 -4.11
C ARG A 127 -7.90 0.33 -4.37
N ASN A 128 -8.67 -0.45 -3.63
CA ASN A 128 -10.13 -0.33 -3.61
C ASN A 128 -10.62 0.58 -2.45
N VAL A 129 -11.93 0.86 -2.39
CA VAL A 129 -12.54 1.74 -1.36
C VAL A 129 -12.47 1.16 0.06
N ALA A 130 -12.45 -0.16 0.22
CA ALA A 130 -12.32 -0.80 1.53
C ALA A 130 -10.92 -0.64 2.12
N ASN A 131 -9.91 -0.41 1.26
CA ASN A 131 -8.52 -0.18 1.67
C ASN A 131 -8.24 1.27 2.08
N ILE A 132 -9.27 2.13 2.16
CA ILE A 132 -9.15 3.51 2.60
C ILE A 132 -10.08 3.73 3.78
N LEU A 133 -9.50 4.00 4.95
CA LEU A 133 -10.24 4.34 6.16
C LEU A 133 -10.56 5.83 6.21
N CYS A 134 -11.67 6.17 6.85
CA CYS A 134 -12.18 7.53 6.97
C CYS A 134 -12.21 7.95 8.43
N GLN A 135 -11.45 8.99 8.78
CA GLN A 135 -11.41 9.62 10.09
C GLN A 135 -12.14 10.96 10.08
N ARG A 136 -13.05 11.19 11.03
CA ARG A 136 -13.72 12.48 11.15
C ARG A 136 -12.74 13.56 11.57
N ILE A 137 -12.88 14.75 10.98
CA ILE A 137 -12.08 15.92 11.37
C ILE A 137 -12.90 16.70 12.41
N PRO A 138 -12.45 16.83 13.68
CA PRO A 138 -13.22 17.50 14.72
C PRO A 138 -13.57 18.96 14.37
N GLU A 139 -12.64 19.64 13.70
CA GLU A 139 -12.79 21.04 13.29
C GLU A 139 -13.57 21.22 11.97
N ASP A 140 -13.82 20.13 11.23
CA ASP A 140 -14.53 20.13 9.95
C ASP A 140 -15.48 18.91 9.88
N PRO A 141 -16.67 19.02 10.50
CA PRO A 141 -17.57 17.87 10.66
C PRO A 141 -18.16 17.35 9.34
N ASP A 142 -18.06 18.13 8.26
CA ASP A 142 -18.56 17.77 6.94
C ASP A 142 -17.54 16.99 6.10
N HIS A 143 -16.27 16.97 6.51
CA HIS A 143 -15.19 16.30 5.80
C HIS A 143 -14.49 15.24 6.64
N PHE A 144 -13.85 14.31 5.92
CA PHE A 144 -13.09 13.22 6.51
C PHE A 144 -11.64 13.27 6.05
N ARG A 145 -10.75 12.84 6.93
CA ARG A 145 -9.37 12.49 6.63
C ARG A 145 -9.31 11.05 6.16
N LEU A 146 -8.59 10.80 5.08
CA LEU A 146 -8.31 9.47 4.57
C LEU A 146 -7.06 8.87 5.21
N VAL A 147 -7.10 7.58 5.49
CA VAL A 147 -5.96 6.81 5.98
C VAL A 147 -5.81 5.56 5.10
N PRO A 148 -4.75 5.47 4.28
CA PRO A 148 -4.52 4.31 3.43
C PRO A 148 -4.01 3.14 4.27
N ILE A 149 -4.58 1.96 4.04
CA ILE A 149 -4.14 0.68 4.62
C ILE A 149 -3.97 -0.35 3.50
N ASP A 150 -3.46 -1.53 3.83
CA ASP A 150 -3.39 -2.68 2.91
C ASP A 150 -2.61 -2.42 1.61
N HIS A 151 -1.29 -2.35 1.72
CA HIS A 151 -0.37 -2.09 0.60
C HIS A 151 0.34 -3.36 0.11
N GLY A 152 -0.13 -4.54 0.53
CA GLY A 152 0.52 -5.82 0.23
C GLY A 152 0.70 -6.10 -1.26
N TYR A 153 -0.20 -5.60 -2.12
CA TYR A 153 -0.13 -5.77 -3.57
C TYR A 153 0.47 -4.57 -4.32
N SER A 154 1.50 -3.94 -3.75
CA SER A 154 2.26 -2.87 -4.39
C SER A 154 3.68 -3.30 -4.79
N LEU A 155 4.46 -2.43 -5.45
CA LEU A 155 5.89 -2.65 -5.75
C LEU A 155 6.12 -4.01 -6.43
N ARG A 156 5.45 -4.23 -7.57
CA ARG A 156 5.59 -5.46 -8.36
C ARG A 156 6.92 -5.47 -9.11
N SER A 157 7.46 -6.66 -9.37
CA SER A 157 8.66 -6.82 -10.21
C SER A 157 8.38 -6.87 -11.72
N VAL A 158 7.12 -6.79 -12.12
CA VAL A 158 6.69 -6.88 -13.52
C VAL A 158 5.98 -5.60 -13.95
N CYS A 159 6.32 -5.14 -15.15
CA CYS A 159 5.64 -4.06 -15.85
C CYS A 159 4.66 -4.66 -16.86
N ASP A 160 3.52 -5.14 -16.36
CA ASP A 160 2.44 -5.74 -17.13
C ASP A 160 1.22 -4.82 -17.22
N VAL A 161 0.33 -5.10 -18.19
CA VAL A 161 -1.00 -4.49 -18.23
C VAL A 161 -1.82 -5.13 -17.13
N ALA A 162 -2.02 -4.40 -16.03
CA ALA A 162 -2.76 -4.89 -14.88
C ALA A 162 -3.85 -3.91 -14.47
N TRP A 163 -4.91 -4.49 -13.89
CA TRP A 163 -5.90 -3.73 -13.16
C TRP A 163 -5.30 -3.34 -11.80
N PHE A 164 -5.17 -2.03 -11.56
CA PHE A 164 -4.67 -1.48 -10.30
C PHE A 164 -5.77 -1.18 -9.27
N ASP A 165 -7.03 -1.35 -9.70
CA ASP A 165 -8.24 -1.15 -8.91
C ASP A 165 -8.40 0.25 -8.30
N TRP A 166 -7.58 1.24 -8.73
CA TRP A 166 -7.53 2.61 -8.22
C TRP A 166 -8.91 3.28 -8.17
N CYS A 167 -9.57 3.14 -7.02
CA CYS A 167 -10.93 3.61 -6.81
C CYS A 167 -11.06 5.13 -6.96
N TRP A 168 -9.97 5.86 -6.69
CA TRP A 168 -9.89 7.31 -6.79
C TRP A 168 -9.76 7.83 -8.22
N LEU A 169 -9.51 6.98 -9.22
CA LEU A 169 -9.25 7.42 -10.60
C LEU A 169 -10.42 8.22 -11.16
N ASP A 170 -11.65 7.77 -10.92
CA ASP A 170 -12.84 8.43 -11.44
C ASP A 170 -13.35 9.61 -10.60
N TRP A 171 -12.76 9.84 -9.41
CA TRP A 171 -13.25 10.87 -8.50
C TRP A 171 -12.99 12.28 -9.07
N PRO A 172 -13.91 13.25 -8.90
CA PRO A 172 -13.72 14.61 -9.41
C PRO A 172 -12.45 15.31 -8.90
N GLN A 173 -11.99 14.95 -7.69
CA GLN A 173 -10.81 15.52 -7.05
C GLN A 173 -9.51 15.27 -7.82
N THR A 174 -9.34 14.09 -8.43
CA THR A 174 -8.09 13.73 -9.11
C THR A 174 -7.90 14.44 -10.45
N LYS A 175 -9.01 14.95 -11.00
CA LYS A 175 -9.06 15.82 -12.19
C LYS A 175 -8.80 17.30 -11.85
N GLN A 176 -8.60 17.63 -10.57
CA GLN A 176 -8.24 18.98 -10.15
C GLN A 176 -6.71 19.16 -10.08
N PRO A 177 -6.20 20.40 -10.27
CA PRO A 177 -4.77 20.68 -10.13
C PRO A 177 -4.26 20.37 -8.72
N LEU A 178 -3.04 19.86 -8.62
CA LEU A 178 -2.34 19.69 -7.35
C LEU A 178 -2.15 21.03 -6.62
N SER A 179 -2.35 21.03 -5.30
CA SER A 179 -1.98 22.14 -4.44
C SER A 179 -0.47 22.38 -4.45
N LYS A 180 -0.04 23.58 -4.04
CA LYS A 180 1.39 23.92 -3.95
C LYS A 180 2.12 22.93 -3.01
N LYS A 181 1.50 22.61 -1.86
CA LYS A 181 2.02 21.65 -0.88
C LYS A 181 2.30 20.29 -1.53
N SER A 182 1.34 19.74 -2.27
CA SER A 182 1.49 18.43 -2.91
C SER A 182 2.52 18.45 -4.04
N LYS A 183 2.61 19.54 -4.82
CA LYS A 183 3.66 19.71 -5.83
C LYS A 183 5.05 19.75 -5.20
N ASP A 184 5.23 20.58 -4.17
CA ASP A 184 6.50 20.73 -3.48
C ASP A 184 6.96 19.40 -2.87
N TYR A 185 6.03 18.65 -2.25
CA TYR A 185 6.27 17.29 -1.76
C TYR A 185 6.80 16.35 -2.86
N ILE A 186 6.06 16.20 -3.97
CA ILE A 186 6.42 15.29 -5.07
C ILE A 186 7.78 15.66 -5.67
N LEU A 187 8.03 16.95 -5.89
CA LEU A 187 9.25 17.42 -6.53
C LEU A 187 10.48 17.26 -5.62
N ALA A 188 10.30 17.32 -4.31
CA ALA A 188 11.35 17.15 -3.31
C ALA A 188 11.77 15.68 -3.10
N LEU A 189 10.94 14.69 -3.46
CA LEU A 189 11.25 13.26 -3.29
C LEU A 189 12.59 12.87 -3.94
N ASP A 190 13.50 12.26 -3.19
CA ASP A 190 14.72 11.66 -3.71
C ASP A 190 14.48 10.18 -4.03
N VAL A 191 14.16 9.92 -5.29
CA VAL A 191 13.79 8.58 -5.79
C VAL A 191 14.93 7.57 -5.60
N GLU A 192 16.19 7.99 -5.70
CA GLU A 192 17.32 7.09 -5.52
C GLU A 192 17.63 6.83 -4.05
N ALA A 193 17.40 7.81 -3.17
CA ALA A 193 17.46 7.57 -1.73
C ALA A 193 16.36 6.60 -1.28
N ASP A 194 15.14 6.75 -1.80
CA ASP A 194 14.03 5.83 -1.55
C ASP A 194 14.35 4.42 -2.04
N ALA A 195 14.86 4.27 -3.26
CA ALA A 195 15.23 2.97 -3.81
C ALA A 195 16.34 2.29 -2.98
N ARG A 196 17.35 3.04 -2.53
CA ARG A 196 18.38 2.52 -1.60
C ARG A 196 17.79 2.10 -0.26
N LEU A 197 16.88 2.90 0.29
CA LEU A 197 16.19 2.58 1.55
C LEU A 197 15.44 1.25 1.44
N LEU A 198 14.68 1.04 0.36
CA LEU A 198 13.96 -0.21 0.11
C LEU A 198 14.91 -1.40 -0.03
N GLN A 199 16.03 -1.23 -0.73
CA GLN A 199 17.04 -2.26 -0.89
C GLN A 199 17.69 -2.63 0.45
N GLU A 200 18.16 -1.63 1.20
CA GLU A 200 18.91 -1.84 2.45
C GLU A 200 18.04 -2.36 3.59
N ARG A 201 16.78 -1.92 3.67
CA ARG A 201 15.89 -2.25 4.79
C ARG A 201 15.02 -3.47 4.55
N LEU A 202 14.66 -3.73 3.29
CA LEU A 202 13.69 -4.76 2.93
C LEU A 202 14.22 -5.76 1.90
N GLY A 203 15.46 -5.59 1.42
CA GLY A 203 16.07 -6.52 0.46
C GLY A 203 15.37 -6.55 -0.90
N MET A 204 14.69 -5.46 -1.27
CA MET A 204 13.96 -5.39 -2.54
C MET A 204 14.91 -5.52 -3.73
N GLN A 205 14.50 -6.33 -4.70
CA GLN A 205 15.28 -6.68 -5.88
C GLN A 205 15.25 -5.56 -6.92
N ASN A 206 16.25 -5.50 -7.80
CA ASN A 206 16.42 -4.41 -8.75
C ASN A 206 15.25 -4.26 -9.73
N ASP A 207 14.60 -5.36 -10.11
CA ASP A 207 13.41 -5.35 -10.97
C ASP A 207 12.24 -4.57 -10.33
N VAL A 208 11.98 -4.78 -9.04
CA VAL A 208 11.01 -4.00 -8.26
C VAL A 208 11.43 -2.52 -8.18
N LEU A 209 12.71 -2.27 -7.91
CA LEU A 209 13.23 -0.90 -7.74
C LEU A 209 13.20 -0.12 -9.05
N ASP A 210 13.47 -0.75 -10.19
CA ASP A 210 13.42 -0.11 -11.50
C ASP A 210 12.00 0.30 -11.88
N TYR A 211 11.01 -0.52 -11.53
CA TYR A 211 9.61 -0.15 -11.73
C TYR A 211 9.18 0.99 -10.81
N PHE A 212 9.58 0.95 -9.53
CA PHE A 212 9.37 2.04 -8.58
C PHE A 212 10.03 3.36 -9.03
N ARG A 213 11.25 3.30 -9.58
CA ARG A 213 11.92 4.47 -10.16
C ARG A 213 11.14 5.03 -11.32
N ALA A 214 10.68 4.15 -12.22
CA ALA A 214 9.92 4.56 -13.40
C ALA A 214 8.62 5.27 -13.00
N SER A 215 7.83 4.71 -12.08
CA SER A 215 6.58 5.31 -11.62
C SER A 215 6.81 6.68 -10.94
N CYS A 216 7.82 6.78 -10.06
CA CYS A 216 8.18 8.04 -9.42
C CYS A 216 8.63 9.10 -10.43
N ASN A 217 9.44 8.72 -11.42
CA ASN A 217 9.93 9.64 -12.45
C ASN A 217 8.80 10.10 -13.38
N VAL A 218 7.87 9.22 -13.74
CA VAL A 218 6.65 9.57 -14.49
C VAL A 218 5.81 10.57 -13.70
N LEU A 219 5.57 10.31 -12.41
CA LEU A 219 4.84 11.23 -11.54
C LEU A 219 5.52 12.62 -11.50
N LYS A 220 6.83 12.67 -11.23
CA LYS A 220 7.58 13.94 -11.19
C LYS A 220 7.55 14.66 -12.53
N ALA A 221 7.65 13.95 -13.65
CA ALA A 221 7.59 14.53 -14.98
C ALA A 221 6.21 15.11 -15.30
N GLY A 222 5.14 14.38 -14.99
CA GLY A 222 3.77 14.84 -15.18
C GLY A 222 3.45 16.09 -14.36
N VAL A 223 3.87 16.12 -13.09
CA VAL A 223 3.71 17.30 -12.23
C VAL A 223 4.46 18.52 -12.78
N LYS A 224 5.68 18.35 -13.30
CA LYS A 224 6.43 19.44 -13.97
C LYS A 224 5.75 19.93 -15.23
N ALA A 225 5.07 19.04 -15.96
CA ALA A 225 4.29 19.38 -17.14
C ALA A 225 2.92 20.02 -16.82
N GLY A 226 2.56 20.13 -15.54
CA GLY A 226 1.28 20.71 -15.10
C GLY A 226 0.09 19.77 -15.26
N LEU A 227 0.32 18.46 -15.43
CA LEU A 227 -0.72 17.44 -15.52
C LEU A 227 -1.40 17.23 -14.16
N THR A 228 -2.67 16.83 -14.20
CA THR A 228 -3.40 16.36 -13.02
C THR A 228 -3.00 14.92 -12.66
N LEU A 229 -3.35 14.46 -11.46
CA LEU A 229 -3.10 13.05 -11.09
C LEU A 229 -3.93 12.10 -11.97
N TYR A 230 -5.13 12.52 -12.39
CA TYR A 230 -5.93 11.80 -13.37
C TYR A 230 -5.14 11.62 -14.68
N ASP A 231 -4.63 12.70 -15.27
CA ASP A 231 -3.92 12.63 -16.55
C ASP A 231 -2.69 11.72 -16.47
N ILE A 232 -1.94 11.76 -15.36
CA ILE A 232 -0.78 10.89 -15.13
C ILE A 232 -1.21 9.43 -15.02
N ALA A 233 -2.27 9.16 -14.25
CA ALA A 233 -2.76 7.81 -14.00
C ALA A 233 -3.41 7.19 -15.24
N SER A 234 -4.40 7.85 -15.86
CA SER A 234 -5.17 7.29 -16.98
C SER A 234 -4.41 7.33 -18.30
N GLU A 235 -3.72 8.43 -18.62
CA GLU A 235 -3.18 8.60 -19.98
C GLU A 235 -1.76 8.06 -20.16
N VAL A 236 -1.03 7.90 -19.05
CA VAL A 236 0.39 7.49 -19.05
C VAL A 236 0.59 6.09 -18.48
N LEU A 237 -0.04 5.77 -17.35
CA LEU A 237 0.20 4.51 -16.62
C LEU A 237 -0.82 3.42 -16.96
N CYS A 238 -2.10 3.76 -17.10
CA CYS A 238 -3.20 2.83 -17.30
C CYS A 238 -3.83 3.00 -18.69
N ARG A 239 -3.12 2.60 -19.76
CA ARG A 239 -3.66 2.55 -21.13
C ARG A 239 -4.27 1.20 -21.48
#